data_AF-A0A5Q6RRQ2-F1
#
_entry.id   AF-A0A5Q6RRQ2-F1
#
_cell.length_a   1.000
_cell.length_b   1.000
_cell.length_c   1.000
_cell.angle_alpha   90.00
_cell.angle_beta   90.00
_cell.angle_gamma   90.00
#
_symmetry.space_group_name_H-M   'P 1'
#
loop_
_entity.id
_entity.type
_entity.pdbx_description
1 polymer ?
#
loop_
_entity_poly.entity_id
_entity_poly.type
_entity_poly.pdbx_seq_one_letter_code
_entity_poly.pdbx_strand_id
1 'polypeptide(L)' 'MSTCHRTASTSHEQVSTHEHGWHTESRHATSEGTVHYVRCSECGARRVDLQRHPAEPPVAASREVV' A
#
# COMPACT_ATOMS: atom_id res chain seq x y z
N MET A 1 -31.96 19.67 -19.18
CA MET A 1 -31.66 18.31 -18.67
C MET A 1 -30.20 18.04 -19.00
N SER A 2 -29.28 18.42 -18.11
CA SER A 2 -27.83 18.37 -18.39
C SER A 2 -27.17 17.52 -17.33
N THR A 3 -26.50 16.49 -17.81
CA THR A 3 -26.01 15.30 -17.08
C THR A 3 -25.03 15.66 -15.97
N CYS A 4 -25.25 15.12 -14.77
CA CYS A 4 -24.30 15.16 -13.66
C CYS A 4 -23.22 14.08 -13.89
N HIS A 5 -22.03 14.51 -14.30
CA HIS A 5 -20.86 13.66 -14.49
C HIS A 5 -20.37 13.18 -13.12
N ARG A 6 -20.78 11.98 -12.71
CA ARG A 6 -20.25 11.29 -11.54
C ARG A 6 -18.86 10.75 -11.89
N THR A 7 -17.79 11.38 -11.40
CA THR A 7 -16.43 10.83 -11.49
C THR A 7 -16.34 9.62 -10.57
N ALA A 8 -16.61 8.44 -11.11
CA ALA A 8 -16.38 7.17 -10.45
C ALA A 8 -15.13 6.50 -11.04
N SER A 9 -14.21 6.15 -10.14
CA SER A 9 -13.18 5.12 -10.32
C SER A 9 -12.03 5.40 -11.30
N THR A 10 -11.05 6.21 -10.87
CA THR A 10 -9.71 6.27 -11.48
C THR A 10 -8.59 5.76 -10.55
N SER A 11 -8.89 5.40 -9.30
CA SER A 11 -7.85 4.95 -8.34
C SER A 11 -7.37 3.52 -8.58
N HIS A 12 -8.21 2.63 -9.14
CA HIS A 12 -7.89 1.20 -9.25
C HIS A 12 -6.92 0.87 -10.40
N GLU A 13 -7.02 1.57 -11.53
CA GLU A 13 -6.17 1.32 -12.72
C GLU A 13 -4.74 1.88 -12.57
N GLN A 14 -4.55 2.85 -11.67
CA GLN A 14 -3.26 3.53 -11.50
C GLN A 14 -2.27 2.78 -10.63
N VAL A 15 -2.71 1.76 -9.89
CA VAL A 15 -1.86 1.06 -8.91
C VAL A 15 -0.73 0.30 -9.57
N SER A 16 -0.91 -0.20 -10.79
CA SER A 16 0.17 -0.90 -11.52
C SER A 16 1.04 0.02 -12.41
N THR A 17 0.80 1.34 -12.42
CA THR A 17 1.35 2.22 -13.48
C THR A 17 2.53 3.10 -13.02
N HIS A 18 2.88 3.12 -11.73
CA HIS A 18 3.97 3.97 -11.22
C HIS A 18 4.80 3.28 -10.14
N GLU A 19 6.02 3.76 -9.93
CA GLU A 19 6.82 3.39 -8.76
C GLU A 19 6.18 3.97 -7.50
N HIS A 20 5.85 3.11 -6.54
CA HIS A 20 5.16 3.53 -5.33
C HIS A 20 6.09 4.17 -4.29
N GLY A 21 5.75 5.38 -3.84
CA GLY A 21 6.27 5.97 -2.61
C GLY A 21 5.60 5.38 -1.36
N TRP A 22 6.10 4.25 -0.86
CA TRP A 22 5.53 3.55 0.30
C TRP A 22 5.79 4.27 1.64
N HIS A 23 4.72 4.53 2.39
CA HIS A 23 4.78 5.06 3.75
C HIS A 23 4.18 4.07 4.75
N THR A 24 4.83 3.85 5.90
CA THR A 24 4.28 2.99 6.95
C THR A 24 3.17 3.72 7.71
N GLU A 25 1.96 3.16 7.70
CA GLU A 25 0.81 3.65 8.49
C GLU A 25 0.86 3.10 9.92
N SER A 26 1.15 1.80 10.07
CA SER A 26 1.27 1.15 11.37
C SER A 26 2.28 0.01 11.35
N ARG A 27 2.77 -0.35 12.54
CA ARG A 27 3.74 -1.42 12.76
C ARG A 27 3.32 -2.27 13.94
N HIS A 28 3.39 -3.59 13.79
CA HIS A 28 2.98 -4.53 14.82
C HIS A 28 4.01 -5.66 14.93
N ALA A 29 4.49 -5.91 16.15
CA ALA A 29 5.36 -7.05 16.42
C ALA A 29 4.55 -8.35 16.42
N THR A 30 5.08 -9.37 15.77
CA THR A 30 4.55 -10.74 15.71
C THR A 30 5.68 -11.72 15.99
N SER A 31 5.38 -13.01 16.10
CA SER A 31 6.41 -14.05 16.25
C SER A 31 7.31 -14.20 15.01
N GLU A 32 6.88 -13.73 13.85
CA GLU A 32 7.63 -13.83 12.59
C GLU A 32 8.52 -12.60 12.33
N GLY A 33 8.37 -11.54 13.13
CA GLY A 33 9.07 -10.28 12.98
C GLY A 33 8.13 -9.10 13.19
N THR A 34 8.44 -7.96 12.57
CA THR A 34 7.54 -6.80 12.58
C THR A 34 6.79 -6.73 11.26
N VAL A 35 5.47 -6.65 11.35
CA VAL A 35 4.60 -6.40 10.20
C VAL A 35 4.41 -4.89 10.05
N HIS A 36 4.63 -4.39 8.84
CA HIS A 36 4.45 -3.00 8.45
C HIS A 36 3.27 -2.91 7.50
N TYR A 37 2.21 -2.22 7.91
CA TYR A 37 1.14 -1.85 7.00
C TYR A 37 1.57 -0.58 6.29
N VAL A 38 1.77 -0.67 4.96
CA VAL A 38 2.26 0.44 4.15
C VAL A 38 1.21 0.89 3.14
N ARG A 39 1.20 2.18 2.87
CA ARG A 39 0.32 2.84 1.90
C ARG A 39 1.12 3.74 0.98
N CYS A 40 0.79 3.75 -0.30
CA CYS A 40 1.30 4.71 -1.26
C CYS A 40 0.61 6.05 -1.07
N SER A 41 1.38 7.13 -0.94
CA SER A 41 0.86 8.49 -0.77
C SER A 41 0.13 9.02 -2.01
N GLU A 42 0.45 8.50 -3.20
CA GLU A 42 -0.06 9.01 -4.48
C GLU A 42 -1.37 8.31 -4.89
N CYS A 43 -1.35 6.99 -5.07
CA CYS A 43 -2.54 6.23 -5.50
C CYS A 43 -3.38 5.67 -4.35
N GLY A 44 -2.85 5.68 -3.12
CA GLY A 44 -3.54 5.10 -1.96
C GLY A 44 -3.50 3.58 -1.86
N ALA A 45 -2.80 2.90 -2.79
CA ALA A 45 -2.56 1.47 -2.71
C ALA A 45 -1.95 1.08 -1.36
N ARG A 46 -2.26 -0.12 -0.90
CA ARG A 46 -1.81 -0.67 0.36
C ARG A 46 -1.15 -2.02 0.11
N ARG A 47 -0.13 -2.32 0.90
CA ARG A 47 0.41 -3.67 1.02
C ARG A 47 0.93 -3.89 2.43
N VAL A 48 1.33 -5.13 2.69
CA VAL A 48 1.94 -5.52 3.95
C VAL A 48 3.39 -5.90 3.67
N ASP A 49 4.30 -5.27 4.39
CA ASP A 49 5.72 -5.61 4.38
C ASP A 49 6.08 -6.31 5.69
N LEU A 50 6.95 -7.31 5.62
CA LEU A 50 7.45 -8.05 6.77
C LEU A 50 8.94 -7.77 6.97
N GLN A 51 9.29 -7.37 8.19
CA GLN A 51 10.66 -7.23 8.63
C GLN A 51 10.99 -8.36 9.61
N ARG A 52 11.67 -9.41 9.14
CA ARG A 52 11.99 -10.59 9.96
C ARG A 52 13.00 -10.27 11.05
N HIS A 53 14.00 -9.44 10.73
CA HIS A 53 15.02 -9.02 11.69
C HIS A 53 15.18 -7.48 11.70
N PRO A 54 15.43 -6.83 12.85
CA PRO A 54 15.59 -5.37 12.94
C PRO A 54 16.71 -4.77 12.08
N ALA A 55 17.71 -5.57 11.71
CA ALA A 55 18.83 -5.16 10.86
C ALA A 55 18.59 -5.42 9.36
N GLU A 56 17.47 -6.04 9.00
CA GLU A 56 17.11 -6.32 7.61
C GLU A 56 16.01 -5.35 7.16
N PRO A 57 15.99 -4.95 5.87
CA PRO A 57 14.90 -4.15 5.35
C PRO A 57 13.58 -4.96 5.33
N PRO A 58 12.42 -4.30 5.52
CA PRO A 58 11.12 -4.92 5.28
C PRO A 58 10.97 -5.37 3.82
N VAL A 59 10.38 -6.54 3.61
CA VAL A 59 10.09 -7.10 2.28
C VAL A 59 8.58 -7.26 2.08
N ALA A 60 8.09 -7.06 0.86
CA ALA A 60 6.68 -7.23 0.55
C ALA A 60 6.22 -8.66 0.85
N ALA A 61 5.28 -8.80 1.78
CA ALA A 61 4.69 -10.07 2.20
C ALA A 61 3.29 -10.30 1.59
N SER A 62 2.67 -9.23 1.08
CA SER A 62 1.36 -9.25 0.44
C SER A 62 1.37 -8.58 -0.94
N ARG A 63 0.33 -8.85 -1.72
CA ARG A 63 0.06 -8.12 -2.97
C ARG A 63 -0.46 -6.71 -2.66
N GLU A 64 -0.29 -5.82 -3.63
CA GLU A 64 -0.83 -4.46 -3.59
C GLU A 64 -2.35 -4.48 -3.79
N VAL A 65 -3.08 -3.71 -3.00
CA VAL A 65 -4.55 -3.59 -3.04
C VAL A 65 -5.00 -2.14 -2.90
N VAL A 66 -6.17 -1.77 -3.41
CA VAL A 66 -6.67 -0.37 -3.46
C VAL A 66 -8.03 -0.23 -2.78
#